data_AF-A0A5P9XUG6-F1
#
_entry.id   AF-A0A5P9XUG6-F1
#
_cell.length_a   1.000
_cell.length_b   1.000
_cell.length_c   1.000
_cell.angle_alpha   90.00
_cell.angle_beta   90.00
_cell.angle_gamma   90.00
#
_symmetry.space_group_name_H-M   'P 1'
#
loop_
_entity.id
_entity.type
_entity.pdbx_description
1 polymer ?
#
loop_
_entity_poly.entity_id
_entity_poly.type
_entity_poly.pdbx_seq_one_letter_code
_entity_poly.pdbx_strand_id
1 'polypeptide(L)'
;MSESAQKFFWWEGDVLVVNILGKPNASRDVIGKPKGNQLKVSVTAKPQDGRATDHMLRFLAREFDVPPSSIEVVFGRMNVNKQLRIPCPKRLPAVFQIQTSLLE
;
A
#
# COMPACT_ATOMS: atom_id res chain seq x y z
N MET A 1 -19.51 -18.27 -11.70
CA MET A 1 -18.93 -16.95 -12.04
C MET A 1 -17.68 -16.81 -11.20
N SER A 2 -16.51 -17.06 -11.77
CA SER A 2 -15.26 -17.07 -11.01
C SER A 2 -14.93 -15.66 -10.55
N GLU A 3 -14.95 -15.46 -9.25
CA GLU A 3 -14.46 -14.25 -8.61
C GLU A 3 -12.94 -14.27 -8.77
N SER A 4 -12.44 -13.74 -9.89
CA SER A 4 -11.02 -13.46 -10.04
C SER A 4 -10.64 -12.54 -8.90
N ALA A 5 -10.02 -13.08 -7.85
CA ALA A 5 -9.57 -12.31 -6.70
C ALA A 5 -8.68 -11.19 -7.25
N GLN A 6 -9.23 -9.98 -7.32
CA GLN A 6 -8.51 -8.85 -7.88
C GLN A 6 -7.30 -8.60 -6.98
N LYS A 7 -6.11 -8.90 -7.50
CA LYS A 7 -4.87 -8.72 -6.76
C LYS A 7 -4.64 -7.22 -6.57
N PHE A 8 -4.38 -6.83 -5.33
CA PHE A 8 -4.00 -5.45 -5.00
C PHE A 8 -2.49 -5.25 -5.01
N PHE A 9 -1.72 -6.33 -5.21
CA PHE A 9 -0.26 -6.30 -5.31
C PHE A 9 0.27 -7.40 -6.23
N TRP A 10 1.49 -7.21 -6.71
CA TRP A 10 2.29 -8.20 -7.43
C TRP A 10 3.78 -7.92 -7.24
N TRP A 11 4.62 -8.84 -7.68
CA TRP A 11 6.08 -8.71 -7.66
C TRP A 11 6.61 -8.49 -9.07
N GLU A 12 7.59 -7.59 -9.19
CA GLU A 12 8.41 -7.37 -10.39
C GLU A 12 9.87 -7.52 -9.99
N GLY A 13 10.40 -8.74 -10.12
CA GLY A 13 11.67 -9.10 -9.49
C GLY A 13 11.58 -8.90 -7.98
N ASP A 14 12.51 -8.10 -7.43
CA ASP A 14 12.55 -7.78 -6.00
C ASP A 14 11.69 -6.57 -5.60
N VAL A 15 10.87 -6.05 -6.53
CA VAL A 15 10.02 -4.89 -6.28
C VAL A 15 8.59 -5.34 -6.02
N LEU A 16 8.06 -5.02 -4.84
CA LEU A 16 6.65 -5.18 -4.51
C LEU A 16 5.87 -3.98 -5.07
N VAL A 17 4.97 -4.23 -6.01
CA VAL A 17 4.07 -3.21 -6.55
C VAL A 17 2.71 -3.34 -5.87
N VAL A 18 2.19 -2.25 -5.30
CA VAL A 18 0.95 -2.25 -4.54
C VAL A 18 0.04 -1.09 -4.96
N ASN A 19 -1.21 -1.42 -5.24
CA ASN A 19 -2.27 -0.44 -5.42
C ASN A 19 -2.89 -0.10 -4.06
N ILE A 20 -2.89 1.18 -3.70
CA ILE A 20 -3.38 1.69 -2.42
C ILE A 20 -4.63 2.55 -2.62
N LEU A 21 -5.60 2.34 -1.74
CA LEU A 21 -6.71 3.27 -1.49
C LEU A 21 -6.45 3.99 -0.16
N GLY A 22 -5.89 5.20 -0.25
CA GLY A 22 -5.59 6.06 0.87
C GLY A 22 -6.84 6.64 1.52
N LYS A 23 -6.89 6.61 2.85
CA LYS A 23 -7.95 7.20 3.67
C LYS A 23 -7.33 8.21 4.66
N PRO A 24 -7.25 9.49 4.30
CA PRO A 24 -6.77 10.52 5.21
C PRO A 24 -7.79 10.81 6.32
N ASN A 25 -7.42 11.63 7.31
CA ASN A 25 -8.27 12.00 8.46
C ASN A 25 -8.80 10.80 9.26
N ALA A 26 -8.04 9.70 9.34
CA ALA A 26 -8.42 8.57 10.16
C ALA A 26 -8.11 8.82 11.64
N SER A 27 -8.74 8.05 12.53
CA SER A 27 -8.42 8.09 13.97
C SER A 27 -7.07 7.46 14.32
N ARG A 28 -6.51 6.63 13.43
CA ARG A 28 -5.21 5.98 13.58
C ARG A 28 -4.62 5.61 12.23
N ASP A 29 -3.29 5.47 12.20
CA ASP A 29 -2.56 4.93 11.05
C ASP A 29 -2.70 3.40 11.05
N VAL A 30 -3.20 2.82 9.95
CA VAL A 30 -3.43 1.38 9.88
C VAL A 30 -3.50 0.86 8.44
N ILE A 31 -2.89 -0.30 8.21
CA ILE A 31 -3.13 -1.11 7.01
C ILE A 31 -4.44 -1.88 7.20
N GLY A 32 -5.43 -1.58 6.35
CA GLY A 32 -6.74 -2.20 6.39
C GLY A 32 -6.86 -3.45 5.52
N LYS A 33 -8.11 -3.87 5.28
CA LYS A 33 -8.42 -4.96 4.35
C LYS A 33 -8.42 -4.47 2.90
N PRO A 34 -8.13 -5.33 1.92
CA PRO A 34 -8.31 -5.03 0.51
C PRO A 34 -9.76 -4.64 0.17
N LYS A 35 -9.93 -3.82 -0.87
CA LYS A 35 -11.21 -3.49 -1.50
C LYS A 35 -11.01 -3.56 -3.01
N GLY A 36 -11.50 -4.63 -3.64
CA GLY A 36 -11.18 -4.91 -5.05
C GLY A 36 -9.67 -5.04 -5.25
N ASN A 37 -9.13 -4.39 -6.27
CA ASN A 37 -7.70 -4.36 -6.60
C ASN A 37 -6.87 -3.35 -5.78
N GLN A 38 -7.33 -2.88 -4.62
CA GLN A 38 -6.61 -1.89 -3.81
C GLN A 38 -6.55 -2.26 -2.33
N LEU A 39 -5.42 -1.98 -1.69
CA LEU A 39 -5.26 -2.09 -0.24
C LEU A 39 -5.67 -0.78 0.43
N LYS A 40 -6.59 -0.85 1.39
CA LYS A 40 -6.95 0.33 2.19
C LYS A 40 -5.80 0.68 3.13
N VAL A 41 -5.36 1.93 3.10
CA VAL A 41 -4.39 2.46 4.06
C VAL A 41 -4.96 3.73 4.66
N SER A 42 -5.18 3.70 5.97
CA SER A 42 -5.72 4.84 6.71
C SER A 42 -4.59 5.59 7.39
N VAL A 43 -4.63 6.92 7.32
CA VAL A 43 -3.65 7.79 7.98
C VAL A 43 -4.36 8.95 8.67
N THR A 44 -3.78 9.36 9.79
CA THR A 44 -4.24 10.48 10.62
C THR A 44 -4.04 11.83 9.96
N ALA A 45 -3.04 11.93 9.07
CA ALA A 45 -2.70 13.16 8.37
C ALA A 45 -3.87 13.70 7.51
N LYS A 46 -4.01 15.03 7.51
CA LYS A 46 -5.01 15.76 6.71
C LYS A 46 -4.62 15.77 5.22
N PRO A 47 -5.59 15.73 4.29
CA PRO A 47 -5.32 15.74 2.84
C PRO A 47 -5.04 17.16 2.34
N GLN A 48 -3.98 17.78 2.83
CA GLN A 48 -3.58 19.14 2.46
C GLN A 48 -2.12 19.17 2.04
N ASP A 49 -1.85 19.75 0.88
CA ASP A 49 -0.51 19.95 0.30
C ASP A 49 0.34 18.67 0.25
N GLY A 50 -0.28 17.54 -0.10
CA GLY A 50 0.43 16.25 -0.22
C GLY A 50 0.85 15.61 1.11
N ARG A 51 0.63 16.27 2.26
CA ARG A 51 1.07 15.79 3.58
C ARG A 51 0.50 14.42 3.95
N ALA A 52 -0.74 14.12 3.57
CA ALA A 52 -1.34 12.81 3.78
C ALA A 52 -0.56 11.70 3.04
N THR A 53 -0.12 11.98 1.82
CA THR A 53 0.69 11.05 1.03
C THR A 53 2.05 10.85 1.66
N ASP A 54 2.77 11.93 1.99
CA ASP A 54 4.10 11.83 2.58
C ASP A 54 4.05 11.09 3.94
N HIS A 55 3.00 11.34 4.73
CA HIS A 55 2.77 10.61 5.98
C HIS A 55 2.50 9.13 5.75
N MET A 56 1.68 8.81 4.76
CA MET A 56 1.41 7.42 4.38
C MET A 56 2.67 6.70 3.90
N LEU A 57 3.52 7.34 3.10
CA LEU A 57 4.79 6.74 2.66
C LEU A 57 5.70 6.45 3.85
N ARG A 58 5.80 7.38 4.82
CA ARG A 58 6.55 7.14 6.06
C ARG A 58 5.98 6.02 6.91
N PHE A 59 4.65 5.94 7.01
CA PHE A 59 3.98 4.86 7.70
C PHE A 59 4.27 3.50 7.05
N LEU A 60 4.04 3.39 5.73
CA LEU A 60 4.28 2.15 4.98
C LEU A 60 5.75 1.74 4.99
N ALA A 61 6.69 2.68 4.89
CA ALA A 61 8.11 2.41 4.98
C ALA A 61 8.50 1.65 6.27
N ARG A 62 7.87 1.98 7.40
CA ARG A 62 8.08 1.26 8.66
C ARG A 62 7.47 -0.14 8.65
N GLU A 63 6.27 -0.27 8.07
CA GLU A 63 5.56 -1.55 7.97
C GLU A 63 6.28 -2.56 7.06
N PHE A 64 6.94 -2.07 6.00
CA PHE A 64 7.74 -2.88 5.08
C PHE A 64 9.22 -2.97 5.43
N ASP A 65 9.66 -2.24 6.46
CA ASP A 65 11.06 -2.12 6.87
C ASP A 65 12.01 -1.71 5.72
N VAL A 66 11.66 -0.59 5.07
CA VAL A 66 12.43 0.05 4.00
C VAL A 66 12.64 1.55 4.28
N PRO A 67 13.66 2.19 3.66
CA PRO A 67 13.76 3.65 3.70
C PRO A 67 12.55 4.32 3.02
N PRO A 68 11.95 5.39 3.59
CA PRO A 68 10.84 6.09 2.95
C PRO A 68 11.18 6.63 1.55
N SER A 69 12.43 6.99 1.31
CA SER A 69 12.92 7.48 0.02
C SER A 69 13.04 6.40 -1.05
N SER A 70 13.02 5.12 -0.69
CA SER A 70 13.04 4.03 -1.67
C SER A 70 11.64 3.71 -2.21
N ILE A 71 10.58 4.16 -1.54
CA ILE A 71 9.22 3.95 -2.02
C ILE A 71 8.93 4.95 -3.13
N GLU A 72 8.66 4.43 -4.31
CA GLU A 72 8.28 5.23 -5.47
C GLU A 72 6.75 5.32 -5.57
N VAL A 73 6.23 6.52 -5.83
CA VAL A 73 4.82 6.73 -6.17
C VAL A 73 4.71 6.80 -7.69
N VAL A 74 4.25 5.72 -8.32
CA VAL A 74 4.09 5.65 -9.79
C VAL A 74 3.02 6.64 -10.25
N PHE A 75 1.90 6.70 -9.52
CA PHE A 75 0.87 7.72 -9.74
C PHE A 75 0.07 8.00 -8.47
N GLY A 76 -0.70 9.09 -8.54
CA GLY A 76 -1.71 9.39 -7.53
C GLY A 76 -1.17 10.15 -6.33
N ARG A 77 -0.05 10.88 -6.44
CA ARG A 77 0.50 11.66 -5.31
C ARG A 77 -0.52 12.58 -4.65
N MET A 78 -1.43 13.17 -5.43
CA MET A 78 -2.52 14.04 -4.93
C MET A 78 -3.90 13.36 -4.87
N ASN A 79 -4.01 12.07 -5.20
CA ASN A 79 -5.28 11.32 -5.21
C ASN A 79 -5.30 10.26 -4.09
N VAL A 80 -6.47 9.83 -3.64
CA VAL A 80 -6.58 8.70 -2.70
C VAL A 80 -6.12 7.38 -3.32
N ASN A 81 -6.30 7.22 -4.63
CA ASN A 81 -5.81 6.07 -5.37
C ASN A 81 -4.34 6.27 -5.73
N LYS A 82 -3.49 5.35 -5.30
CA LYS A 82 -2.05 5.39 -5.57
C LYS A 82 -1.56 4.03 -6.05
N GLN A 83 -0.48 4.04 -6.79
CA GLN A 83 0.34 2.85 -7.00
C GLN A 83 1.74 3.13 -6.48
N LEU A 84 2.23 2.21 -5.66
CA LEU A 84 3.52 2.29 -5.02
C LEU A 84 4.40 1.16 -5.52
N ARG A 85 5.69 1.44 -5.69
CA ARG A 85 6.74 0.44 -5.87
C ARG A 85 7.63 0.45 -4.65
N ILE A 86 7.82 -0.71 -4.05
CA ILE A 86 8.55 -0.90 -2.81
C ILE A 86 9.68 -1.88 -3.11
N PRO A 87 10.92 -1.41 -3.31
CA PRO A 87 12.05 -2.27 -3.61
C PRO A 87 12.52 -3.01 -2.36
N CYS A 88 12.73 -4.31 -2.47
CA CYS A 88 13.31 -5.20 -1.47
C CYS A 88 12.69 -5.03 -0.05
N PRO A 89 11.37 -5.15 0.13
CA PRO A 89 10.76 -5.01 1.44
C PRO A 89 11.25 -6.13 2.37
N LYS A 90 11.78 -5.76 3.53
CA LYS A 90 12.33 -6.70 4.51
C LYS A 90 11.26 -7.30 5.41
N ARG A 91 10.10 -6.66 5.48
CA ARG A 91 8.92 -7.11 6.22
C ARG A 91 7.70 -7.10 5.31
N LEU A 92 6.84 -8.10 5.45
CA LEU A 92 5.53 -8.13 4.79
C LEU A 92 4.43 -8.20 5.84
N PRO A 93 3.54 -7.19 5.91
CA PRO A 93 2.36 -7.24 6.78
C PRO A 93 1.47 -8.45 6.45
N ALA A 94 0.76 -8.98 7.45
CA ALA A 94 -0.02 -10.22 7.32
C ALA A 94 -1.04 -10.22 6.16
N VAL A 95 -1.57 -9.04 5.78
CA VAL A 95 -2.49 -8.90 4.65
C VAL A 95 -1.90 -9.36 3.31
N PHE A 96 -0.57 -9.32 3.16
CA PHE A 96 0.14 -9.79 1.97
C PHE A 96 0.39 -11.31 1.98
N GLN A 97 0.32 -11.96 3.14
CA GLN A 97 0.56 -13.39 3.29
C GLN A 97 -0.68 -14.23 2.88
N ILE A 98 -1.87 -13.66 2.97
CA ILE A 98 -3.16 -14.34 2.72
C ILE A 98 -3.36 -14.70 1.23
N GLN A 99 -2.66 -14.03 0.31
CA GLN A 99 -2.85 -14.25 -1.13
C GLN A 99 -1.88 -15.28 -1.74
N THR A 100 -0.89 -15.74 -0.97
CA THR A 100 0.11 -16.72 -1.43
C THR A 100 -0.43 -18.16 -1.39
N SER A 101 -1.50 -18.45 -0.63
CA SER A 101 -2.02 -19.80 -0.43
C SER A 101 -3.10 -20.26 -1.44
N LEU A 102 -3.28 -19.54 -2.55
CA LEU A 102 -4.29 -19.83 -3.59
C LEU A 102 -3.66 -20.15 -4.95
N LEU A 103 -2.38 -20.52 -4.96
CA LEU A 103 -1.62 -20.92 -6.15
C LEU A 103 -0.86 -22.26 -5.95
N GLU A 104 -1.37 -23.14 -5.09
CA GLU A 104 -1.06 -24.57 -5.10
C GLU A 104 -2.30 -25.37 -5.52
#